data_AF-A0AB37HUA5-F1
#
_entry.id   AF-A0AB37HUA5-F1
#
_cell.length_a   1.000
_cell.length_b   1.000
_cell.length_c   1.000
_cell.angle_alpha   90.00
_cell.angle_beta   90.00
_cell.angle_gamma   90.00
#
_symmetry.space_group_name_H-M   'P 1'
#
loop_
_entity.id
_entity.type
_entity.pdbx_description
1 polymer ?
#
loop_
_entity_poly.entity_id
_entity_poly.type
_entity_poly.pdbx_seq_one_letter_code
_entity_poly.pdbx_strand_id
1 'polypeptide(L)'
;MSETDKQIVIEALGGGPVQVGTGGPAPAGNVTLPLRTVVVVVNPAEPEEAPCCLVADVDESQEELADLYGGATAGLASRAAGWDGPGRVGKLPLAPDDEDMAGAVARLGVVRWLQEWSPLPLDWRLLRLEELTLVASLTGRLADEPDRLPELAELCRYFHAHIDEEEFAPLTGLLGDALEQVANRFPLSGESGDWARQLLATWPPGEEAASPGRLDVEFIDRFTPELALAAGPERWGKLAESATVDWEQLPRGWVATGENNARWVLDLDVEGKIHCAVAVDGPQEVRWFGGVSWGRELSEDDRLGFDLFSGDDPEPVLSGELGYDPRTCGWAGSVTGTAVQTARLKQGREAGAGRSLRVRRDTTLRETFAPVAAAARRWSVRGVSALRLLTAADDRDLRAGAVAALTEAASCWDAAGRKRDAEACRGLLRKLGSGEWKDWVGLTVAEQWLLHPRS
;
A
#
# COMPACT_ATOMS: atom_id res chain seq x y z
N MET A 1 -21.04 6.32 -14.87
CA MET A 1 -22.06 7.21 -14.27
C MET A 1 -21.48 8.63 -14.30
N SER A 2 -22.27 9.71 -14.40
CA SER A 2 -21.64 11.05 -14.43
C SER A 2 -20.96 11.35 -13.08
N GLU A 3 -19.77 11.95 -13.12
CA GLU A 3 -18.96 12.33 -11.95
C GLU A 3 -19.68 13.27 -10.95
N THR A 4 -20.85 13.77 -11.30
CA THR A 4 -21.61 14.84 -10.63
C THR A 4 -22.53 14.42 -9.46
N ASP A 5 -22.64 13.14 -9.09
CA ASP A 5 -23.53 12.71 -8.00
C ASP A 5 -22.82 12.42 -6.66
N LYS A 6 -21.50 12.61 -6.58
CA LYS A 6 -20.77 12.46 -5.31
C LYS A 6 -21.16 13.57 -4.36
N GLN A 7 -21.52 13.22 -3.13
CA GLN A 7 -21.97 14.17 -2.13
C GLN A 7 -21.08 14.13 -0.90
N ILE A 8 -20.57 15.29 -0.48
CA ILE A 8 -19.70 15.44 0.68
C ILE A 8 -20.47 15.96 1.89
N VAL A 9 -20.16 15.40 3.07
CA VAL A 9 -20.78 15.79 4.35
C VAL A 9 -19.91 16.82 5.03
N ILE A 10 -20.51 17.82 5.65
CA ILE A 10 -19.79 18.81 6.47
C ILE A 10 -20.29 18.68 7.91
N GLU A 11 -19.36 18.49 8.84
CA GLU A 11 -19.65 18.33 10.27
C GLU A 11 -18.86 19.35 11.07
N ALA A 12 -19.56 20.06 11.96
CA ALA A 12 -18.93 20.85 13.00
C ALA A 12 -18.44 19.90 14.10
N LEU A 13 -17.22 20.11 14.59
CA LEU A 13 -16.68 19.36 15.74
C LEU A 13 -16.92 20.10 17.07
N GLY A 14 -17.44 21.32 17.00
CA GLY A 14 -17.70 22.21 18.13
C GLY A 14 -16.49 23.07 18.47
N GLY A 15 -16.72 24.38 18.67
CA GLY A 15 -15.67 25.32 19.08
C GLY A 15 -14.70 25.74 17.97
N GLY A 16 -15.12 25.69 16.70
CA GLY A 16 -14.32 26.18 15.55
C GLY A 16 -13.96 25.10 14.51
N PRO A 17 -13.38 23.95 14.88
CA PRO A 17 -12.93 22.95 13.90
C PRO A 17 -14.07 22.29 13.13
N VAL A 18 -13.78 21.97 11.87
CA VAL A 18 -14.73 21.37 10.93
C VAL A 18 -14.12 20.13 10.28
N GLN A 19 -14.93 19.10 10.10
CA GLN A 19 -14.62 17.96 9.26
C GLN A 19 -15.41 18.05 7.95
N VAL A 20 -14.70 17.89 6.84
CA VAL A 20 -15.27 17.82 5.50
C VAL A 20 -15.06 16.40 4.98
N GLY A 21 -16.14 15.72 4.61
CA GLY A 21 -16.15 14.29 4.33
C GLY A 21 -16.39 13.45 5.58
N THR A 22 -16.73 12.18 5.35
CA THR A 22 -16.88 11.20 6.42
C THR A 22 -15.56 10.46 6.56
N GLY A 23 -14.87 10.61 7.70
CA GLY A 23 -13.68 9.83 8.04
C GLY A 23 -14.04 8.36 8.27
N GLY A 24 -14.44 7.67 7.19
CA GLY A 24 -15.00 6.33 7.16
C GLY A 24 -14.04 5.27 7.73
N PRO A 25 -14.55 4.06 8.01
CA PRO A 25 -13.69 2.94 8.38
C PRO A 25 -12.66 2.69 7.27
N ALA A 26 -11.40 2.58 7.66
CA ALA A 26 -10.28 2.33 6.76
C ALA A 26 -9.69 0.95 7.05
N PRO A 27 -10.36 -0.13 6.62
CA PRO A 27 -9.94 -1.48 6.96
C PRO A 27 -8.53 -1.81 6.44
N ALA A 28 -8.12 -1.19 5.34
CA ALA A 28 -6.77 -1.30 4.76
C ALA A 28 -5.79 -0.23 5.29
N GLY A 29 -6.22 0.63 6.21
CA GLY A 29 -5.45 1.76 6.73
C GLY A 29 -5.61 3.05 5.92
N ASN A 30 -5.41 4.20 6.59
CA ASN A 30 -5.47 5.53 5.99
C ASN A 30 -4.07 6.10 5.76
N VAL A 31 -3.99 7.04 4.82
CA VAL A 31 -2.84 7.94 4.66
C VAL A 31 -3.27 9.34 5.04
N THR A 32 -2.49 9.97 5.92
CA THR A 32 -2.67 11.36 6.32
C THR A 32 -1.70 12.24 5.54
N LEU A 33 -2.23 13.27 4.89
CA LEU A 33 -1.49 14.25 4.10
C LEU A 33 -1.70 15.63 4.73
N PRO A 34 -0.69 16.19 5.40
CA PRO A 34 -0.77 17.55 5.89
C PRO A 34 -0.60 18.50 4.69
N LEU A 35 -1.64 19.27 4.42
CA LEU A 35 -1.57 20.44 3.54
C LEU A 35 -1.28 21.68 4.40
N ARG A 36 -1.18 22.84 3.77
CA ARG A 36 -0.73 24.07 4.45
C ARG A 36 -1.62 24.47 5.61
N THR A 37 -2.93 24.37 5.45
CA THR A 37 -3.88 24.82 6.47
C THR A 37 -4.82 23.71 6.91
N VAL A 38 -4.86 22.59 6.17
CA VAL A 38 -5.72 21.44 6.48
C VAL A 38 -4.97 20.11 6.55
N VAL A 39 -5.59 19.12 7.19
CA VAL A 39 -5.09 17.74 7.20
C VAL A 39 -6.06 16.85 6.45
N VAL A 40 -5.60 16.28 5.34
CA VAL A 40 -6.38 15.37 4.50
C VAL A 40 -6.11 13.92 4.90
N VAL A 41 -7.13 13.09 4.88
CA VAL A 41 -7.10 11.66 5.17
C VAL A 41 -7.68 10.91 3.97
N VAL A 42 -6.83 10.14 3.31
CA VAL A 42 -7.18 9.32 2.14
C VAL A 42 -7.40 7.88 2.58
N ASN A 43 -8.58 7.34 2.25
CA ASN A 43 -8.94 5.95 2.47
C ASN A 43 -8.81 5.16 1.15
N PRO A 44 -7.79 4.29 0.99
CA PRO A 44 -7.58 3.50 -0.22
C PRO A 44 -8.66 2.41 -0.43
N ALA A 45 -9.47 2.11 0.59
CA ALA A 45 -10.62 1.23 0.44
C ALA A 45 -11.84 1.95 -0.17
N GLU A 46 -11.91 3.28 -0.04
CA GLU A 46 -12.99 4.11 -0.58
C GLU A 46 -12.41 5.26 -1.43
N PRO A 47 -11.52 4.98 -2.41
CA PRO A 47 -10.82 5.99 -3.19
C PRO A 47 -11.77 6.76 -4.12
N GLU A 48 -12.96 6.24 -4.40
CA GLU A 48 -14.00 7.00 -5.09
C GLU A 48 -14.69 8.04 -4.20
N GLU A 49 -14.63 7.91 -2.88
CA GLU A 49 -15.10 8.96 -1.98
C GLU A 49 -14.11 10.11 -1.94
N ALA A 50 -14.63 11.34 -1.79
CA ALA A 50 -13.77 12.48 -1.57
C ALA A 50 -12.93 12.24 -0.30
N PRO A 51 -11.62 12.51 -0.31
CA PRO A 51 -10.80 12.41 0.90
C PRO A 51 -11.44 13.18 2.05
N CYS A 52 -11.34 12.65 3.26
CA CYS A 52 -11.79 13.37 4.45
C CYS A 52 -10.77 14.47 4.78
N CYS A 53 -11.22 15.62 5.24
CA CYS A 53 -10.36 16.73 5.61
C CYS A 53 -10.75 17.26 6.99
N LEU A 54 -9.74 17.47 7.82
CA LEU A 54 -9.85 18.10 9.12
C LEU A 54 -9.28 19.52 9.05
N VAL A 55 -10.10 20.47 9.46
CA VAL A 55 -9.81 21.90 9.38
C VAL A 55 -9.83 22.48 10.78
N ALA A 56 -8.70 23.01 11.22
CA ALA A 56 -8.59 23.65 12.53
C ALA A 56 -9.07 25.11 12.47
N ASP A 57 -8.60 25.86 11.45
CA ASP A 57 -9.00 27.24 11.18
C ASP A 57 -9.61 27.33 9.77
N VAL A 58 -10.93 27.54 9.72
CA VAL A 58 -11.69 27.55 8.46
C VAL A 58 -11.55 28.85 7.71
N ASP A 59 -11.23 29.95 8.39
CA ASP A 59 -11.02 31.25 7.75
C ASP A 59 -9.68 31.25 7.00
N GLU A 60 -8.64 30.68 7.59
CA GLU A 60 -7.35 30.49 6.93
C GLU A 60 -7.42 29.47 5.78
N SER A 61 -8.31 28.48 5.90
CA SER A 61 -8.41 27.35 4.94
C SER A 61 -9.42 27.55 3.82
N GLN A 62 -10.02 28.73 3.65
CA GLN A 62 -11.08 28.95 2.66
C GLN A 62 -10.68 28.56 1.23
N GLU A 63 -9.52 29.02 0.78
CA GLU A 63 -9.01 28.74 -0.57
C GLU A 63 -8.71 27.26 -0.74
N GLU A 64 -7.97 26.65 0.20
CA GLU A 64 -7.59 25.24 0.14
C GLU A 64 -8.81 24.30 0.20
N LEU A 65 -9.88 24.68 0.92
CA LEU A 65 -11.15 23.95 0.92
C LEU A 65 -11.94 24.11 -0.39
N ALA A 66 -11.88 25.29 -1.00
CA ALA A 66 -12.54 25.55 -2.27
C ALA A 66 -11.85 24.76 -3.39
N ASP A 67 -10.52 24.77 -3.43
CA ASP A 67 -9.72 24.00 -4.38
C ASP A 67 -10.05 22.49 -4.25
N LEU A 68 -10.11 21.95 -3.03
CA LEU A 68 -10.36 20.51 -2.80
C LEU A 68 -11.82 20.05 -2.99
N TYR A 69 -12.80 20.88 -2.62
CA TYR A 69 -14.20 20.44 -2.46
C TYR A 69 -15.24 21.40 -3.05
N GLY A 70 -14.80 22.56 -3.52
CA GLY A 70 -15.62 23.61 -4.13
C GLY A 70 -15.94 24.77 -3.19
N GLY A 71 -16.08 25.97 -3.75
CA GLY A 71 -16.42 27.17 -2.98
C GLY A 71 -17.72 27.05 -2.17
N ALA A 72 -18.69 26.27 -2.64
CA ALA A 72 -19.93 25.99 -1.88
C ALA A 72 -19.66 25.21 -0.58
N THR A 73 -18.73 24.25 -0.63
CA THR A 73 -18.30 23.46 0.53
C THR A 73 -17.52 24.34 1.50
N ALA A 74 -16.58 25.14 1.00
CA ALA A 74 -15.82 26.10 1.82
C ALA A 74 -16.74 27.08 2.58
N GLY A 75 -17.74 27.65 1.90
CA GLY A 75 -18.71 28.55 2.53
C GLY A 75 -19.70 27.86 3.50
N LEU A 76 -19.96 26.56 3.34
CA LEU A 76 -20.70 25.79 4.34
C LEU A 76 -19.82 25.44 5.55
N ALA A 77 -18.53 25.17 5.33
CA ALA A 77 -17.56 24.95 6.40
C ALA A 77 -17.41 26.21 7.29
N SER A 78 -17.35 27.43 6.73
CA SER A 78 -17.27 28.65 7.55
C SER A 78 -18.50 28.81 8.44
N ARG A 79 -19.67 28.46 7.91
CA ARG A 79 -20.91 28.45 8.71
C ARG A 79 -20.87 27.37 9.79
N ALA A 80 -20.29 26.20 9.50
CA ALA A 80 -20.12 25.12 10.46
C ALA A 80 -19.15 25.49 11.60
N ALA A 81 -18.09 26.25 11.31
CA ALA A 81 -17.12 26.70 12.31
C ALA A 81 -17.77 27.53 13.43
N GLY A 82 -18.81 28.30 13.09
CA GLY A 82 -19.57 29.10 14.04
C GLY A 82 -20.58 28.33 14.90
N TRP A 83 -20.62 26.99 14.84
CA TRP A 83 -21.53 26.19 15.64
C TRP A 83 -20.93 25.87 17.02
N ASP A 84 -21.72 26.10 18.06
CA ASP A 84 -21.32 25.87 19.45
C ASP A 84 -21.19 24.38 19.82
N GLY A 85 -21.86 23.50 19.08
CA GLY A 85 -21.90 22.06 19.36
C GLY A 85 -21.53 21.20 18.15
N PRO A 86 -21.04 19.97 18.38
CA PRO A 86 -20.73 19.05 17.29
C PRO A 86 -22.02 18.60 16.59
N GLY A 87 -21.94 18.44 15.27
CA GLY A 87 -23.07 17.94 14.51
C GLY A 87 -22.93 18.12 13.01
N ARG A 88 -23.72 17.34 12.28
CA ARG A 88 -23.80 17.45 10.83
C ARG A 88 -24.50 18.75 10.44
N VAL A 89 -23.79 19.58 9.69
CA VAL A 89 -24.28 20.90 9.23
C VAL A 89 -24.96 20.78 7.87
N GLY A 90 -24.44 19.92 6.99
CA GLY A 90 -25.08 19.70 5.69
C GLY A 90 -24.46 18.61 4.84
N LYS A 91 -24.96 18.53 3.61
CA LYS A 91 -24.43 17.68 2.54
C LYS A 91 -24.50 18.47 1.23
N LEU A 92 -23.42 18.48 0.47
CA LEU A 92 -23.33 19.20 -0.81
C LEU A 92 -22.79 18.28 -1.90
N PRO A 93 -23.09 18.55 -3.18
CA PRO A 93 -22.37 17.89 -4.27
C PRO A 93 -20.88 18.25 -4.19
N LEU A 94 -20.02 17.27 -4.45
CA LEU A 94 -18.59 17.46 -4.61
C LEU A 94 -18.34 18.12 -5.97
N ALA A 95 -17.77 19.32 -5.96
CA ALA A 95 -17.41 20.06 -7.15
C ALA A 95 -16.17 20.91 -6.85
N PRO A 96 -14.96 20.32 -6.86
CA PRO A 96 -13.71 21.03 -6.56
C PRO A 96 -13.51 22.23 -7.49
N ASP A 97 -12.99 23.35 -6.97
CA ASP A 97 -12.63 24.49 -7.82
C ASP A 97 -11.33 24.20 -8.60
N ASP A 98 -10.49 23.28 -8.10
CA ASP A 98 -9.27 22.77 -8.73
C ASP A 98 -9.30 21.22 -8.75
N GLU A 99 -9.83 20.65 -9.83
CA GLU A 99 -9.93 19.20 -10.03
C GLU A 99 -8.56 18.52 -10.09
N ASP A 100 -7.54 19.20 -10.63
CA ASP A 100 -6.18 18.69 -10.74
C ASP A 100 -5.54 18.56 -9.35
N MET A 101 -5.70 19.56 -8.47
CA MET A 101 -5.25 19.49 -7.09
C MET A 101 -5.96 18.37 -6.33
N ALA A 102 -7.30 18.31 -6.39
CA ALA A 102 -8.08 17.29 -5.69
C ALA A 102 -7.68 15.87 -6.14
N GLY A 103 -7.51 15.68 -7.45
CA GLY A 103 -7.01 14.44 -8.05
C GLY A 103 -5.59 14.09 -7.60
N ALA A 104 -4.67 15.07 -7.59
CA ALA A 104 -3.28 14.87 -7.17
C ALA A 104 -3.17 14.49 -5.69
N VAL A 105 -3.97 15.10 -4.80
CA VAL A 105 -4.00 14.76 -3.37
C VAL A 105 -4.51 13.34 -3.14
N ALA A 106 -5.59 12.95 -3.80
CA ALA A 106 -6.11 11.59 -3.72
C ALA A 106 -5.09 10.56 -4.24
N ARG A 107 -4.48 10.82 -5.40
CA ARG A 107 -3.47 9.96 -6.01
C ARG A 107 -2.20 9.86 -5.16
N LEU A 108 -1.73 10.95 -4.58
CA LEU A 108 -0.58 10.95 -3.67
C LEU A 108 -0.84 10.08 -2.43
N GLY A 109 -2.06 10.14 -1.88
CA GLY A 109 -2.48 9.29 -0.77
C GLY A 109 -2.43 7.81 -1.13
N VAL A 110 -2.91 7.45 -2.33
CA VAL A 110 -2.86 6.06 -2.84
C VAL A 110 -1.41 5.61 -3.09
N VAL A 111 -0.57 6.43 -3.72
CA VAL A 111 0.85 6.10 -3.95
C VAL A 111 1.57 5.85 -2.63
N ARG A 112 1.41 6.73 -1.64
CA ARG A 112 1.99 6.56 -0.30
C ARG A 112 1.42 5.36 0.45
N TRP A 113 0.15 5.03 0.23
CA TRP A 113 -0.45 3.82 0.78
C TRP A 113 0.17 2.58 0.14
N LEU A 114 0.32 2.54 -1.20
CA LEU A 114 0.92 1.42 -1.91
C LEU A 114 2.38 1.20 -1.51
N GLN A 115 3.16 2.28 -1.36
CA GLN A 115 4.54 2.20 -0.90
C GLN A 115 4.69 1.58 0.50
N GLU A 116 3.66 1.73 1.36
CA GLU A 116 3.70 1.22 2.72
C GLU A 116 3.05 -0.15 2.87
N TRP A 117 1.91 -0.34 2.22
CA TRP A 117 1.01 -1.45 2.53
C TRP A 117 0.88 -2.44 1.38
N SER A 118 1.23 -2.06 0.14
CA SER A 118 0.93 -2.91 -1.02
C SER A 118 1.58 -4.28 -0.88
N PRO A 119 0.80 -5.37 -1.01
CA PRO A 119 1.33 -6.72 -1.06
C PRO A 119 1.83 -7.06 -2.48
N LEU A 120 1.67 -6.15 -3.44
CA LEU A 120 2.09 -6.33 -4.83
C LEU A 120 3.59 -6.02 -4.98
N PRO A 121 4.31 -6.77 -5.83
CA PRO A 121 5.73 -6.52 -6.15
C PRO A 121 5.89 -5.33 -7.11
N LEU A 122 5.46 -4.14 -6.69
CA LEU A 122 5.53 -2.92 -7.48
C LEU A 122 6.97 -2.39 -7.55
N ASP A 123 7.39 -1.86 -8.70
CA ASP A 123 8.68 -1.19 -8.82
C ASP A 123 8.66 0.11 -7.99
N TRP A 124 9.43 0.11 -6.90
CA TRP A 124 9.48 1.24 -5.98
C TRP A 124 10.00 2.51 -6.66
N ARG A 125 10.81 2.41 -7.73
CA ARG A 125 11.33 3.58 -8.48
C ARG A 125 10.21 4.26 -9.24
N LEU A 126 9.27 3.49 -9.80
CA LEU A 126 8.08 4.03 -10.46
C LEU A 126 7.15 4.69 -9.46
N LEU A 127 6.88 4.03 -8.32
CA LEU A 127 6.11 4.63 -7.23
C LEU A 127 6.76 5.89 -6.67
N ARG A 128 8.10 5.94 -6.60
CA ARG A 128 8.84 7.12 -6.14
C ARG A 128 8.82 8.24 -7.16
N LEU A 129 9.00 7.94 -8.45
CA LEU A 129 8.89 8.93 -9.52
C LEU A 129 7.50 9.58 -9.49
N GLU A 130 6.44 8.77 -9.41
CA GLU A 130 5.08 9.26 -9.33
C GLU A 130 4.82 10.10 -8.08
N GLU A 131 5.27 9.65 -6.90
CA GLU A 131 5.17 10.43 -5.67
C GLU A 131 5.88 11.79 -5.81
N LEU A 132 7.11 11.81 -6.31
CA LEU A 132 7.89 13.04 -6.44
C LEU A 132 7.30 13.98 -7.48
N THR A 133 6.73 13.47 -8.57
CA THR A 133 5.99 14.27 -9.55
C THR A 133 4.75 14.91 -8.92
N LEU A 134 4.00 14.16 -8.09
CA LEU A 134 2.82 14.67 -7.37
C LEU A 134 3.18 15.67 -6.27
N VAL A 135 4.24 15.40 -5.50
CA VAL A 135 4.76 16.35 -4.50
C VAL A 135 5.26 17.62 -5.17
N ALA A 136 5.91 17.48 -6.33
CA ALA A 136 6.23 18.63 -7.15
C ALA A 136 4.95 19.34 -7.56
N SER A 137 3.98 18.74 -8.25
CA SER A 137 2.76 19.44 -8.66
C SER A 137 2.03 20.15 -7.50
N LEU A 138 2.05 19.58 -6.29
CA LEU A 138 1.47 20.14 -5.06
C LEU A 138 2.40 21.06 -4.24
N THR A 139 3.52 21.51 -4.80
CA THR A 139 4.47 22.38 -4.09
C THR A 139 3.85 23.71 -3.72
N GLY A 140 4.11 24.15 -2.49
CA GLY A 140 3.45 25.32 -1.92
C GLY A 140 2.02 25.06 -1.46
N ARG A 141 1.54 23.80 -1.51
CA ARG A 141 0.28 23.32 -0.90
C ARG A 141 0.51 22.26 0.18
N LEU A 142 1.53 21.40 0.06
CA LEU A 142 1.91 20.46 1.12
C LEU A 142 2.62 21.17 2.29
N ALA A 143 2.32 20.78 3.53
CA ALA A 143 3.05 21.26 4.70
C ALA A 143 4.37 20.49 4.88
N ASP A 144 5.45 21.22 5.20
CA ASP A 144 6.75 20.68 5.61
C ASP A 144 7.42 19.68 4.65
N GLU A 145 7.16 19.77 3.33
CA GLU A 145 7.88 18.94 2.35
C GLU A 145 9.23 19.58 1.97
N PRO A 146 10.37 18.90 2.23
CA PRO A 146 11.68 19.38 1.80
C PRO A 146 11.76 19.38 0.27
N ASP A 147 12.63 20.22 -0.30
CA ASP A 147 12.85 20.24 -1.74
C ASP A 147 13.38 18.87 -2.23
N ARG A 148 12.56 18.17 -3.01
CA ARG A 148 12.87 16.87 -3.62
C ARG A 148 13.18 16.96 -5.11
N LEU A 149 13.27 18.16 -5.69
CA LEU A 149 13.56 18.35 -7.11
C LEU A 149 14.88 17.70 -7.56
N PRO A 150 15.98 17.69 -6.77
CA PRO A 150 17.20 16.99 -7.16
C PRO A 150 16.99 15.48 -7.33
N GLU A 151 16.24 14.86 -6.42
CA GLU A 151 15.92 13.43 -6.46
C GLU A 151 15.00 13.10 -7.65
N LEU A 152 14.02 13.96 -7.93
CA LEU A 152 13.17 13.84 -9.11
C LEU A 152 14.00 13.88 -10.40
N ALA A 153 14.94 14.83 -10.51
CA ALA A 153 15.82 14.93 -11.67
C ALA A 153 16.75 13.70 -11.85
N GLU A 154 17.20 13.09 -10.75
CA GLU A 154 17.95 11.84 -10.79
C GLU A 154 17.11 10.66 -11.31
N LEU A 155 15.87 10.53 -10.84
CA LEU A 155 14.96 9.50 -11.36
C LEU A 155 14.60 9.74 -12.82
N CYS A 156 14.35 10.99 -13.23
CA CYS A 156 14.12 11.31 -14.64
C CYS A 156 15.31 10.89 -15.51
N ARG A 157 16.54 11.17 -15.07
CA ARG A 157 17.76 10.74 -15.78
C ARG A 157 17.89 9.23 -15.83
N TYR A 158 17.61 8.55 -14.72
CA TYR A 158 17.62 7.09 -14.65
C TYR A 158 16.65 6.50 -15.69
N PHE A 159 15.39 6.90 -15.67
CA PHE A 159 14.38 6.35 -16.59
C PHE A 159 14.61 6.75 -18.04
N HIS A 160 15.04 7.99 -18.30
CA HIS A 160 15.42 8.41 -19.65
C HIS A 160 16.57 7.57 -20.22
N ALA A 161 17.57 7.21 -19.41
CA ALA A 161 18.68 6.38 -19.87
C ALA A 161 18.26 4.94 -20.25
N HIS A 162 17.09 4.50 -19.82
CA HIS A 162 16.53 3.17 -20.07
C HIS A 162 15.28 3.22 -20.96
N ILE A 163 14.95 4.37 -21.56
CA ILE A 163 13.70 4.58 -22.30
C ILE A 163 13.59 3.78 -23.60
N ASP A 164 14.73 3.46 -24.21
CA ASP A 164 14.82 2.70 -25.47
C ASP A 164 14.73 1.16 -25.26
N GLU A 165 14.71 0.70 -24.00
CA GLU A 165 14.34 -0.67 -23.68
C GLU A 165 12.83 -0.80 -23.95
N GLU A 166 12.40 -1.73 -24.82
CA GLU A 166 11.09 -1.82 -25.52
C GLU A 166 9.78 -1.81 -24.67
N GLU A 167 9.80 -1.39 -23.41
CA GLU A 167 8.73 -1.56 -22.44
C GLU A 167 8.13 -0.24 -21.89
N PHE A 168 8.73 0.93 -22.18
CA PHE A 168 8.44 2.17 -21.43
C PHE A 168 7.24 3.05 -21.86
N ALA A 169 6.35 2.57 -22.73
CA ALA A 169 5.25 3.40 -23.25
C ALA A 169 4.35 4.04 -22.16
N PRO A 170 3.88 3.32 -21.11
CA PRO A 170 3.07 3.93 -20.03
C PRO A 170 3.82 4.95 -19.18
N LEU A 171 5.16 4.90 -19.17
CA LEU A 171 6.01 5.81 -18.41
C LEU A 171 6.17 7.17 -19.10
N THR A 172 5.98 7.24 -20.42
CA THR A 172 6.26 8.44 -21.23
C THR A 172 5.51 9.68 -20.76
N GLY A 173 4.24 9.52 -20.36
CA GLY A 173 3.42 10.60 -19.81
C GLY A 173 3.94 11.07 -18.45
N LEU A 174 4.10 10.15 -17.49
CA LEU A 174 4.61 10.48 -16.15
C LEU A 174 6.02 11.09 -16.18
N LEU A 175 6.90 10.58 -17.05
CA LEU A 175 8.24 11.12 -17.22
C LEU A 175 8.21 12.49 -17.90
N GLY A 176 7.28 12.73 -18.82
CA GLY A 176 7.01 14.06 -19.38
C GLY A 176 6.60 15.06 -18.30
N ASP A 177 5.61 14.72 -17.48
CA ASP A 177 5.15 15.55 -16.35
C ASP A 177 6.30 15.83 -15.38
N ALA A 178 7.07 14.79 -15.02
CA ALA A 178 8.23 14.90 -14.15
C ALA A 178 9.29 15.85 -14.71
N LEU A 179 9.59 15.73 -16.02
CA LEU A 179 10.52 16.61 -16.71
C LEU A 179 10.02 18.05 -16.75
N GLU A 180 8.73 18.27 -16.94
CA GLU A 180 8.11 19.60 -16.89
C GLU A 180 8.29 20.24 -15.50
N GLN A 181 8.05 19.47 -14.43
CA GLN A 181 8.28 19.95 -13.07
C GLN A 181 9.76 20.33 -12.84
N VAL A 182 10.70 19.52 -13.32
CA VAL A 182 12.14 19.82 -13.25
C VAL A 182 12.49 21.06 -14.08
N ALA A 183 11.99 21.17 -15.30
CA ALA A 183 12.29 22.26 -16.23
C ALA A 183 11.80 23.63 -15.73
N ASN A 184 10.59 23.67 -15.16
CA ASN A 184 9.92 24.89 -14.72
C ASN A 184 10.44 25.41 -13.38
N ARG A 185 11.01 24.53 -12.54
CA ARG A 185 11.32 24.87 -11.14
C ARG A 185 12.79 24.95 -10.82
N PHE A 186 13.64 24.26 -11.57
CA PHE A 186 15.07 24.57 -11.52
C PHE A 186 15.30 25.99 -12.06
N PRO A 187 16.20 26.77 -11.43
CA PRO A 187 16.54 28.09 -11.94
C PRO A 187 16.97 28.01 -13.41
N LEU A 188 16.78 29.11 -14.15
CA LEU A 188 17.14 29.20 -15.57
C LEU A 188 18.62 28.90 -15.87
N SER A 189 19.47 28.87 -14.85
CA SER A 189 20.87 28.46 -14.91
C SER A 189 21.13 27.29 -13.96
N GLY A 190 21.13 26.07 -14.48
CA GLY A 190 21.42 24.86 -13.71
C GLY A 190 21.41 23.62 -14.61
N GLU A 191 22.42 22.77 -14.48
CA GLU A 191 22.64 21.62 -15.39
C GLU A 191 21.41 20.71 -15.51
N SER A 192 20.67 20.46 -14.42
CA SER A 192 19.46 19.63 -14.43
C SER A 192 18.26 20.31 -15.09
N GLY A 193 18.08 21.62 -14.91
CA GLY A 193 16.96 22.37 -15.49
C GLY A 193 17.11 22.57 -17.00
N ASP A 194 18.33 22.91 -17.43
CA ASP A 194 18.65 23.07 -18.85
C ASP A 194 18.59 21.72 -19.58
N TRP A 195 19.06 20.65 -18.94
CA TRP A 195 18.90 19.28 -19.44
C TRP A 195 17.42 18.91 -19.63
N ALA A 196 16.57 19.14 -18.62
CA ALA A 196 15.15 18.82 -18.71
C ALA A 196 14.44 19.62 -19.82
N ARG A 197 14.72 20.93 -19.95
CA ARG A 197 14.16 21.75 -21.04
C ARG A 197 14.60 21.29 -22.43
N GLN A 198 15.88 20.93 -22.57
CA GLN A 198 16.39 20.39 -23.84
C GLN A 198 15.70 19.07 -24.20
N LEU A 199 15.49 18.21 -23.21
CA LEU A 199 14.85 16.92 -23.41
C LEU A 199 13.35 17.06 -23.74
N LEU A 200 12.63 17.94 -23.04
CA LEU A 200 11.23 18.27 -23.31
C LEU A 200 11.01 18.80 -24.73
N ALA A 201 11.95 19.58 -25.26
CA ALA A 201 11.85 20.10 -26.63
C ALA A 201 11.83 19.00 -27.71
N THR A 202 12.31 17.80 -27.37
CA THR A 202 12.31 16.62 -28.25
C THR A 202 11.38 15.52 -27.76
N TRP A 203 10.64 15.74 -26.67
CA TRP A 203 9.79 14.72 -26.07
C TRP A 203 8.56 14.46 -26.92
N PRO A 204 8.16 13.20 -27.14
CA PRO A 204 6.93 12.91 -27.85
C PRO A 204 5.74 13.51 -27.08
N PRO A 205 4.73 14.06 -27.78
CA PRO A 205 3.47 14.43 -27.13
C PRO A 205 2.90 13.17 -26.47
N GLY A 206 2.53 13.28 -25.19
CA GLY A 206 2.00 12.13 -24.45
C GLY A 206 0.78 11.56 -25.16
N GLU A 207 0.85 10.29 -25.57
CA GLU A 207 -0.37 9.55 -25.84
C GLU A 207 -1.08 9.34 -24.50
N GLU A 208 -2.38 9.66 -24.43
CA GLU A 208 -3.23 9.21 -23.33
C GLU A 208 -2.95 7.72 -23.14
N ALA A 209 -2.51 7.33 -21.94
CA ALA A 209 -2.15 5.96 -21.62
C ALA A 209 -3.26 5.02 -22.12
N ALA A 210 -2.99 4.34 -23.24
CA ALA A 210 -3.96 3.45 -23.84
C ALA A 210 -4.38 2.44 -22.77
N SER A 211 -5.69 2.17 -22.69
CA SER A 211 -6.23 1.18 -21.76
C SER A 211 -5.34 -0.06 -21.80
N PRO A 212 -4.79 -0.50 -20.65
CA PRO A 212 -3.86 -1.62 -20.63
C PRO A 212 -4.49 -2.80 -21.36
N GLY A 213 -3.69 -3.43 -22.22
CA GLY A 213 -4.09 -4.64 -22.92
C GLY A 213 -4.57 -5.70 -21.92
N ARG A 214 -5.48 -6.55 -22.38
CA ARG A 214 -6.02 -7.67 -21.59
C ARG A 214 -4.86 -8.52 -21.06
N LEU A 215 -4.82 -8.75 -19.75
CA LEU A 215 -3.77 -9.55 -19.10
C LEU A 215 -3.60 -10.91 -19.76
N ASP A 216 -2.35 -11.35 -19.86
CA ASP A 216 -2.02 -12.75 -20.13
C ASP A 216 -2.21 -13.58 -18.84
N VAL A 217 -2.65 -14.82 -18.99
CA VAL A 217 -2.88 -15.77 -17.88
C VAL A 217 -1.58 -16.05 -17.13
N GLU A 218 -0.43 -16.04 -17.82
CA GLU A 218 0.90 -16.15 -17.18
C GLU A 218 1.23 -14.98 -16.24
N PHE A 219 0.58 -13.82 -16.44
CA PHE A 219 0.80 -12.64 -15.62
C PHE A 219 -0.09 -12.64 -14.38
N ILE A 220 -1.32 -13.14 -14.52
CA ILE A 220 -2.25 -13.40 -13.41
C ILE A 220 -1.62 -14.38 -12.42
N ASP A 221 -0.86 -15.38 -12.88
CA ASP A 221 -0.06 -16.30 -12.05
C ASP A 221 1.00 -15.61 -11.16
N ARG A 222 1.36 -14.34 -11.44
CA ARG A 222 2.22 -13.52 -10.59
C ARG A 222 1.47 -12.68 -9.55
N PHE A 223 0.16 -12.50 -9.75
CA PHE A 223 -0.78 -11.85 -8.81
C PHE A 223 -1.61 -12.84 -8.02
N THR A 224 -1.62 -14.11 -8.44
CA THR A 224 -2.41 -15.13 -7.78
C THR A 224 -1.61 -15.85 -6.70
N PRO A 225 -2.24 -16.10 -5.55
CA PRO A 225 -1.70 -16.90 -4.47
C PRO A 225 -1.86 -18.42 -4.70
N GLU A 226 -1.80 -18.90 -5.96
CA GLU A 226 -2.16 -20.29 -6.30
C GLU A 226 -1.00 -21.28 -6.45
N LEU A 227 0.25 -20.88 -6.16
CA LEU A 227 1.38 -21.82 -5.99
C LEU A 227 1.94 -21.91 -4.56
N ALA A 228 1.07 -21.73 -3.55
CA ALA A 228 1.31 -22.27 -2.21
C ALA A 228 0.21 -23.24 -1.72
N LEU A 229 -0.96 -23.27 -2.38
CA LEU A 229 -2.06 -24.16 -2.03
C LEU A 229 -2.30 -25.32 -3.01
N ALA A 230 -1.50 -25.45 -4.07
CA ALA A 230 -1.59 -26.55 -5.05
C ALA A 230 -0.40 -27.53 -5.05
N ALA A 231 0.41 -27.56 -3.99
CA ALA A 231 1.30 -28.70 -3.71
C ALA A 231 0.79 -29.48 -2.50
N GLY A 232 -0.31 -30.20 -2.72
CA GLY A 232 -0.62 -31.37 -1.92
C GLY A 232 0.60 -32.33 -1.88
N PRO A 233 0.75 -33.10 -0.80
CA PRO A 233 2.00 -33.69 -0.33
C PRO A 233 2.39 -34.92 -1.16
N GLU A 234 2.93 -34.72 -2.36
CA GLU A 234 3.44 -35.84 -3.17
C GLU A 234 4.93 -35.70 -3.44
N ARG A 235 5.68 -35.59 -2.34
CA ARG A 235 6.84 -36.42 -2.00
C ARG A 235 7.55 -35.71 -0.85
N TRP A 236 8.08 -36.49 0.09
CA TRP A 236 8.78 -36.08 1.31
C TRP A 236 7.87 -35.80 2.51
N GLY A 237 8.19 -36.43 3.65
CA GLY A 237 7.51 -36.28 4.94
C GLY A 237 7.72 -34.93 5.64
N LYS A 238 7.95 -33.84 4.87
CA LYS A 238 8.15 -32.47 5.35
C LYS A 238 6.94 -31.62 4.99
N LEU A 239 6.39 -30.88 5.94
CA LEU A 239 5.31 -29.90 5.71
C LEU A 239 5.96 -28.60 5.26
N ALA A 240 5.71 -28.14 4.04
CA ALA A 240 6.20 -26.85 3.53
C ALA A 240 5.01 -25.91 3.32
N GLU A 241 5.08 -24.70 3.85
CA GLU A 241 4.06 -23.65 3.73
C GLU A 241 4.75 -22.30 3.47
N SER A 242 4.03 -21.36 2.87
CA SER A 242 4.51 -19.99 2.67
C SER A 242 3.57 -19.00 3.35
N ALA A 243 4.13 -17.90 3.86
CA ALA A 243 3.38 -16.88 4.58
C ALA A 243 3.91 -15.49 4.25
N THR A 244 3.03 -14.48 4.37
CA THR A 244 3.42 -13.08 4.28
C THR A 244 4.00 -12.60 5.60
N VAL A 245 5.13 -11.90 5.53
CA VAL A 245 5.74 -11.25 6.68
C VAL A 245 4.88 -10.09 7.19
N ASP A 246 4.87 -9.86 8.50
CA ASP A 246 4.16 -8.72 9.10
C ASP A 246 4.96 -7.43 8.88
N TRP A 247 4.62 -6.69 7.83
CA TRP A 247 5.30 -5.45 7.42
C TRP A 247 5.33 -4.39 8.52
N GLU A 248 4.34 -4.37 9.42
CA GLU A 248 4.32 -3.41 10.54
C GLU A 248 5.45 -3.64 11.56
N GLN A 249 6.05 -4.83 11.55
CA GLN A 249 7.09 -5.24 12.48
C GLN A 249 8.49 -5.18 11.87
N LEU A 250 8.59 -4.83 10.59
CA LEU A 250 9.85 -4.67 9.86
C LEU A 250 9.96 -3.26 9.26
N PRO A 251 11.14 -2.62 9.29
CA PRO A 251 11.30 -1.33 8.62
C PRO A 251 11.05 -1.45 7.11
N ARG A 252 10.48 -0.40 6.51
CA ARG A 252 10.26 -0.31 5.05
C ARG A 252 11.55 -0.63 4.28
N GLY A 253 11.44 -1.46 3.25
CA GLY A 253 12.56 -1.84 2.39
C GLY A 253 13.50 -2.94 2.92
N TRP A 254 13.14 -3.66 3.99
CA TRP A 254 13.97 -4.76 4.54
C TRP A 254 13.67 -6.14 3.96
N VAL A 255 12.49 -6.32 3.38
CA VAL A 255 12.05 -7.59 2.80
C VAL A 255 11.36 -7.30 1.48
N ALA A 256 11.50 -8.19 0.48
CA ALA A 256 10.84 -8.03 -0.80
C ALA A 256 9.33 -7.94 -0.55
N THR A 257 8.65 -6.91 -1.08
CA THR A 257 7.19 -6.65 -0.89
C THR A 257 6.29 -7.69 -1.58
N GLY A 258 6.86 -8.77 -2.09
CA GLY A 258 6.11 -9.85 -2.70
C GLY A 258 5.23 -10.58 -1.68
N GLU A 259 4.04 -10.97 -2.11
CA GLU A 259 3.21 -11.90 -1.36
C GLU A 259 3.99 -13.20 -1.10
N ASN A 260 3.94 -13.73 0.13
CA ASN A 260 4.65 -14.95 0.53
C ASN A 260 6.18 -14.88 0.46
N ASN A 261 6.72 -13.72 0.80
CA ASN A 261 8.16 -13.49 0.98
C ASN A 261 8.81 -14.32 2.11
N ALA A 262 8.04 -15.04 2.94
CA ALA A 262 8.57 -16.06 3.85
C ALA A 262 8.12 -17.47 3.47
N ARG A 263 9.07 -18.39 3.40
CA ARG A 263 8.86 -19.83 3.19
C ARG A 263 9.31 -20.58 4.42
N TRP A 264 8.56 -21.59 4.84
CA TRP A 264 8.95 -22.40 5.97
C TRP A 264 8.60 -23.86 5.80
N VAL A 265 9.41 -24.71 6.44
CA VAL A 265 9.30 -26.16 6.36
C VAL A 265 9.41 -26.75 7.75
N LEU A 266 8.47 -27.61 8.13
CA LEU A 266 8.56 -28.47 9.30
C LEU A 266 8.97 -29.87 8.89
N ASP A 267 10.04 -30.36 9.50
CA ASP A 267 10.53 -31.72 9.39
C ASP A 267 10.69 -32.35 10.79
N LEU A 268 10.96 -33.65 10.85
CA LEU A 268 11.44 -34.29 12.08
C LEU A 268 12.97 -34.39 12.02
N ASP A 269 13.63 -33.97 13.08
CA ASP A 269 15.06 -34.19 13.23
C ASP A 269 15.37 -35.67 13.56
N VAL A 270 16.67 -35.99 13.66
CA VAL A 270 17.17 -37.33 14.00
C VAL A 270 16.72 -37.84 15.37
N GLU A 271 16.27 -36.97 16.27
CA GLU A 271 15.74 -37.30 17.60
C GLU A 271 14.20 -37.36 17.62
N GLY A 272 13.54 -37.16 16.48
CA GLY A 272 12.09 -37.16 16.34
C GLY A 272 11.39 -35.89 16.85
N LYS A 273 12.13 -34.80 17.04
CA LYS A 273 11.60 -33.46 17.38
C LYS A 273 11.28 -32.69 16.10
N ILE A 274 10.31 -31.78 16.17
CA ILE A 274 10.01 -30.91 15.04
C ILE A 274 11.14 -29.91 14.82
N HIS A 275 11.63 -29.85 13.58
CA HIS A 275 12.58 -28.88 13.08
C HIS A 275 11.87 -27.94 12.11
N CYS A 276 11.84 -26.64 12.41
CA CYS A 276 11.31 -25.61 11.53
C CYS A 276 12.47 -24.89 10.84
N ALA A 277 12.51 -24.92 9.51
CA ALA A 277 13.40 -24.09 8.72
C ALA A 277 12.59 -22.97 8.07
N VAL A 278 13.10 -21.75 8.11
CA VAL A 278 12.46 -20.55 7.58
C VAL A 278 13.43 -19.83 6.67
N ALA A 279 12.96 -19.43 5.50
CA ALA A 279 13.66 -18.58 4.55
C ALA A 279 12.79 -17.36 4.24
N VAL A 280 13.39 -16.18 4.11
CA VAL A 280 12.69 -14.93 3.78
C VAL A 280 13.45 -14.19 2.69
N ASP A 281 12.77 -13.84 1.61
CA ASP A 281 13.37 -13.18 0.46
C ASP A 281 13.52 -11.66 0.73
N GLY A 282 14.75 -11.14 0.73
CA GLY A 282 15.06 -9.72 1.01
C GLY A 282 15.49 -8.92 -0.23
N PRO A 283 15.35 -7.58 -0.24
CA PRO A 283 15.92 -6.76 -1.29
C PRO A 283 17.45 -6.68 -1.13
N GLN A 284 18.15 -6.46 -2.23
CA GLN A 284 19.60 -6.23 -2.26
C GLN A 284 20.01 -4.94 -1.54
N GLU A 285 19.10 -3.97 -1.38
CA GLU A 285 19.34 -2.69 -0.71
C GLU A 285 18.11 -2.22 0.07
N VAL A 286 18.32 -1.78 1.31
CA VAL A 286 17.33 -1.05 2.11
C VAL A 286 17.36 0.41 1.69
N ARG A 287 16.33 0.88 0.99
CA ARG A 287 16.16 2.31 0.68
C ARG A 287 15.04 2.89 1.53
N TRP A 288 15.41 3.84 2.39
CA TRP A 288 14.43 4.70 3.06
C TRP A 288 14.08 5.88 2.16
N PHE A 289 12.80 6.24 2.15
CA PHE A 289 12.34 7.52 1.62
C PHE A 289 12.98 8.65 2.44
N GLY A 290 13.83 9.48 1.82
CA GLY A 290 14.49 10.55 2.60
C GLY A 290 15.75 11.22 2.04
N GLY A 291 16.45 10.64 1.06
CA GLY A 291 17.49 11.37 0.31
C GLY A 291 18.92 11.30 0.86
N VAL A 292 19.23 10.39 1.80
CA VAL A 292 20.62 9.94 1.99
C VAL A 292 20.62 8.46 2.34
N SER A 293 21.45 7.67 1.66
CA SER A 293 21.79 6.29 2.04
C SER A 293 22.57 6.30 3.36
N TRP A 294 21.85 6.30 4.47
CA TRP A 294 22.41 6.02 5.79
C TRP A 294 21.53 5.02 6.51
N GLY A 295 22.06 3.82 6.75
CA GLY A 295 21.49 2.96 7.80
C GLY A 295 21.71 1.45 7.66
N ARG A 296 22.97 1.02 7.65
CA ARG A 296 23.49 -0.36 7.75
C ARG A 296 23.42 -1.17 6.45
N GLU A 297 24.59 -1.38 5.81
CA GLU A 297 24.82 -2.59 5.01
C GLU A 297 24.43 -3.77 5.89
N LEU A 298 23.44 -4.55 5.46
CA LEU A 298 23.06 -5.76 6.16
C LEU A 298 24.29 -6.63 6.30
N SER A 299 24.66 -6.83 7.56
CA SER A 299 25.81 -7.62 7.94
C SER A 299 25.35 -9.03 8.26
N GLU A 300 26.26 -9.99 8.18
CA GLU A 300 26.01 -11.35 8.67
C GLU A 300 25.65 -11.40 10.18
N ASP A 301 25.75 -10.28 10.90
CA ASP A 301 25.37 -10.10 12.30
C ASP A 301 23.93 -9.59 12.50
N ASP A 302 23.22 -9.21 11.42
CA ASP A 302 21.81 -8.84 11.50
C ASP A 302 20.93 -10.06 11.76
N ARG A 303 19.96 -9.91 12.67
CA ARG A 303 19.04 -10.97 13.08
C ARG A 303 17.59 -10.51 12.97
N LEU A 304 16.73 -11.40 12.46
CA LEU A 304 15.27 -11.28 12.58
C LEU A 304 14.77 -12.40 13.49
N GLY A 305 13.76 -12.13 14.30
CA GLY A 305 13.00 -13.16 15.00
C GLY A 305 11.89 -13.71 14.12
N PHE A 306 11.51 -14.97 14.33
CA PHE A 306 10.27 -15.51 13.80
C PHE A 306 9.49 -16.28 14.85
N ASP A 307 8.17 -16.31 14.69
CA ASP A 307 7.21 -16.96 15.57
C ASP A 307 6.23 -17.80 14.74
N LEU A 308 6.08 -19.07 15.06
CA LEU A 308 5.18 -20.04 14.43
C LEU A 308 3.96 -20.28 15.33
N PHE A 309 2.78 -20.03 14.80
CA PHE A 309 1.48 -20.22 15.46
C PHE A 309 0.76 -21.45 14.90
N SER A 310 -0.12 -22.04 15.71
CA SER A 310 -0.95 -23.19 15.32
C SER A 310 -2.37 -22.99 15.85
N GLY A 311 -3.34 -22.95 14.95
CA GLY A 311 -4.74 -22.64 15.27
C GLY A 311 -4.93 -21.18 15.72
N ASP A 312 -5.97 -20.96 16.52
CA ASP A 312 -6.35 -19.64 17.03
C ASP A 312 -5.58 -19.24 18.29
N ASP A 313 -4.59 -20.04 18.71
CA ASP A 313 -3.83 -19.78 19.92
C ASP A 313 -2.96 -18.52 19.74
N PRO A 314 -3.08 -17.53 20.65
CA PRO A 314 -2.36 -16.26 20.54
C PRO A 314 -0.87 -16.39 20.91
N GLU A 315 -0.47 -17.50 21.53
CA GLU A 315 0.93 -17.78 21.90
C GLU A 315 1.65 -18.56 20.80
N PRO A 316 2.87 -18.17 20.42
CA PRO A 316 3.65 -18.91 19.45
C PRO A 316 4.01 -20.28 20.02
N VAL A 317 3.84 -21.31 19.18
CA VAL A 317 4.23 -22.67 19.55
C VAL A 317 5.74 -22.84 19.48
N LEU A 318 6.40 -22.09 18.58
CA LEU A 318 7.82 -22.18 18.34
C LEU A 318 8.35 -20.83 17.83
N SER A 319 9.52 -20.42 18.29
CA SER A 319 10.17 -19.17 17.90
C SER A 319 11.65 -19.40 17.62
N GLY A 320 12.23 -18.66 16.69
CA GLY A 320 13.64 -18.76 16.33
C GLY A 320 14.19 -17.47 15.74
N GLU A 321 15.44 -17.53 15.26
CA GLU A 321 16.13 -16.40 14.64
C GLU A 321 16.50 -16.72 13.19
N LEU A 322 16.51 -15.70 12.35
CA LEU A 322 16.98 -15.71 10.97
C LEU A 322 18.25 -14.88 10.89
N GLY A 323 19.30 -15.43 10.27
CA GLY A 323 20.50 -14.70 9.88
C GLY A 323 20.39 -14.23 8.43
N TYR A 324 20.97 -13.08 8.13
CA TYR A 324 21.11 -12.59 6.76
C TYR A 324 22.22 -13.35 6.03
N ASP A 325 21.93 -13.83 4.82
CA ASP A 325 22.90 -14.41 3.89
C ASP A 325 23.13 -13.45 2.71
N PRO A 326 24.29 -12.77 2.65
CA PRO A 326 24.63 -11.85 1.57
C PRO A 326 24.65 -12.48 0.18
N ARG A 327 24.86 -13.79 0.06
CA ARG A 327 24.97 -14.49 -1.24
C ARG A 327 23.62 -14.69 -1.90
N THR A 328 22.61 -14.99 -1.09
CA THR A 328 21.23 -15.19 -1.54
C THR A 328 20.41 -13.92 -1.39
N CYS A 329 20.97 -12.87 -0.75
CA CYS A 329 20.25 -11.64 -0.40
C CYS A 329 18.97 -11.94 0.39
N GLY A 330 19.00 -13.01 1.19
CA GLY A 330 17.85 -13.54 1.90
C GLY A 330 18.17 -13.80 3.36
N TRP A 331 17.13 -14.01 4.15
CA TRP A 331 17.23 -14.38 5.55
C TRP A 331 16.92 -15.85 5.69
N ALA A 332 17.75 -16.58 6.42
CA ALA A 332 17.50 -17.99 6.68
C ALA A 332 17.79 -18.33 8.13
N GLY A 333 16.98 -19.22 8.67
CA GLY A 333 17.16 -19.70 10.02
C GLY A 333 16.41 -20.98 10.24
N SER A 334 16.74 -21.66 11.32
CA SER A 334 15.99 -22.84 11.72
C SER A 334 16.00 -22.99 13.23
N VAL A 335 14.98 -23.66 13.74
CA VAL A 335 14.86 -23.96 15.16
C VAL A 335 14.23 -25.32 15.37
N THR A 336 14.76 -26.05 16.34
CA THR A 336 14.24 -27.35 16.76
C THR A 336 13.41 -27.17 18.01
N GLY A 337 12.15 -27.59 17.96
CA GLY A 337 11.22 -27.55 19.08
C GLY A 337 11.51 -28.62 20.15
N THR A 338 11.00 -28.39 21.34
CA THR A 338 10.98 -29.40 22.42
C THR A 338 9.99 -30.53 22.11
N ALA A 339 10.05 -31.62 22.88
CA ALA A 339 9.08 -32.72 22.79
C ALA A 339 7.63 -32.24 23.06
N VAL A 340 7.45 -31.26 23.94
CA VAL A 340 6.13 -30.69 24.27
C VAL A 340 5.59 -29.86 23.11
N GLN A 341 6.41 -28.98 22.52
CA GLN A 341 6.03 -28.19 21.34
C GLN A 341 5.74 -29.11 20.14
N THR A 342 6.51 -30.18 20.00
CA THR A 342 6.31 -31.21 18.98
C THR A 342 4.94 -31.89 19.13
N ALA A 343 4.54 -32.23 20.35
CA ALA A 343 3.23 -32.80 20.62
C ALA A 343 2.09 -31.81 20.31
N ARG A 344 2.23 -30.53 20.69
CA ARG A 344 1.24 -29.48 20.42
C ARG A 344 1.02 -29.26 18.92
N LEU A 345 2.10 -29.19 18.13
CA LEU A 345 2.01 -29.05 16.66
C LEU A 345 1.42 -30.28 15.96
N LYS A 346 1.64 -31.49 16.50
CA LYS A 346 1.02 -32.73 16.00
C LYS A 346 -0.48 -32.76 16.30
N GLN A 347 -0.86 -32.41 17.54
CA GLN A 347 -2.26 -32.32 17.95
C GLN A 347 -3.03 -31.29 17.14
N GLY A 348 -2.47 -30.09 16.94
CA GLY A 348 -3.08 -29.05 16.09
C GLY A 348 -3.27 -29.53 14.64
N ARG A 349 -2.29 -30.27 14.10
CA ARG A 349 -2.41 -30.87 12.75
C ARG A 349 -3.54 -31.89 12.67
N GLU A 350 -3.65 -32.78 13.64
CA GLU A 350 -4.71 -33.81 13.68
C GLU A 350 -6.10 -33.16 13.83
N ALA A 351 -6.18 -31.99 14.47
CA ALA A 351 -7.39 -31.19 14.57
C ALA A 351 -7.68 -30.31 13.33
N GLY A 352 -6.83 -30.32 12.31
CA GLY A 352 -6.99 -29.50 11.10
C GLY A 352 -6.74 -28.00 11.32
N ALA A 353 -6.04 -27.63 12.39
CA ALA A 353 -5.73 -26.24 12.69
C ALA A 353 -4.75 -25.65 11.67
N GLY A 354 -5.06 -24.46 11.14
CA GLY A 354 -4.15 -23.71 10.27
C GLY A 354 -2.87 -23.31 10.99
N ARG A 355 -1.80 -23.04 10.25
CA ARG A 355 -0.51 -22.57 10.79
C ARG A 355 -0.18 -21.24 10.17
N SER A 356 0.51 -20.40 10.94
CA SER A 356 0.97 -19.11 10.44
C SER A 356 2.35 -18.78 11.00
N LEU A 357 3.15 -18.12 10.18
CA LEU A 357 4.48 -17.64 10.55
C LEU A 357 4.45 -16.12 10.61
N ARG A 358 5.06 -15.55 11.64
CA ARG A 358 5.34 -14.11 11.77
C ARG A 358 6.85 -13.91 11.83
N VAL A 359 7.35 -12.92 11.10
CA VAL A 359 8.76 -12.47 11.20
C VAL A 359 8.76 -11.07 11.81
N ARG A 360 9.68 -10.81 12.73
CA ARG A 360 9.77 -9.58 13.54
C ARG A 360 11.20 -9.12 13.69
N ARG A 361 11.42 -7.81 13.81
CA ARG A 361 12.73 -7.26 14.21
C ARG A 361 12.92 -7.43 15.72
N ASP A 362 14.14 -7.78 16.15
CA ASP A 362 14.47 -7.82 17.57
C ASP A 362 14.62 -6.39 18.12
N THR A 363 13.49 -5.80 18.48
CA THR A 363 13.45 -4.68 19.40
C THR A 363 12.78 -5.19 20.67
N THR A 364 13.59 -5.42 21.70
CA THR A 364 13.12 -5.57 23.08
C THR A 364 11.97 -4.59 23.35
N LEU A 365 10.80 -5.13 23.72
CA LEU A 365 9.53 -4.44 24.04
C LEU A 365 8.63 -4.04 22.85
N ARG A 366 7.66 -4.90 22.53
CA ARG A 366 6.22 -4.62 22.71
C ARG A 366 5.39 -5.86 22.42
N GLU A 367 5.09 -6.61 23.48
CA GLU A 367 3.86 -7.39 23.52
C GLU A 367 2.69 -6.43 23.32
N THR A 368 1.86 -6.68 22.31
CA THR A 368 0.51 -6.13 22.31
C THR A 368 -0.44 -7.16 21.74
N PHE A 369 -1.63 -7.25 22.33
CA PHE A 369 -2.77 -8.11 22.00
C PHE A 369 -3.35 -7.88 20.57
N ALA A 370 -2.50 -7.67 19.56
CA ALA A 370 -2.80 -7.18 18.22
C ALA A 370 -2.74 -8.21 17.05
N PRO A 371 -2.70 -9.56 17.23
CA PRO A 371 -2.47 -10.46 16.11
C PRO A 371 -3.65 -10.55 15.13
N VAL A 372 -4.90 -10.51 15.64
CA VAL A 372 -6.12 -10.63 14.84
C VAL A 372 -6.40 -9.36 14.04
N ALA A 373 -6.21 -8.18 14.65
CA ALA A 373 -6.37 -6.90 13.95
C ALA A 373 -5.29 -6.70 12.88
N ALA A 374 -4.04 -7.10 13.15
CA ALA A 374 -2.98 -7.07 12.15
C ALA A 374 -3.27 -8.04 10.99
N ALA A 375 -3.76 -9.24 11.29
CA ALA A 375 -4.22 -10.18 10.26
C ALA A 375 -5.38 -9.60 9.44
N ALA A 376 -6.38 -9.00 10.11
CA ALA A 376 -7.51 -8.37 9.44
C ALA A 376 -7.05 -7.26 8.49
N ARG A 377 -6.11 -6.41 8.93
CA ARG A 377 -5.54 -5.35 8.10
C ARG A 377 -4.80 -5.90 6.89
N ARG A 378 -3.97 -6.93 7.05
CA ARG A 378 -3.27 -7.58 5.92
C ARG A 378 -4.25 -8.12 4.88
N TRP A 379 -5.30 -8.81 5.32
CA TRP A 379 -6.34 -9.32 4.43
C TRP A 379 -7.13 -8.21 3.75
N SER A 380 -7.42 -7.12 4.47
CA SER A 380 -8.05 -5.93 3.88
C SER A 380 -7.18 -5.29 2.80
N VAL A 381 -5.88 -5.12 3.08
CA VAL A 381 -4.94 -4.57 2.11
C VAL A 381 -4.85 -5.45 0.86
N ARG A 382 -4.74 -6.77 1.00
CA ARG A 382 -4.75 -7.70 -0.14
C ARG A 382 -6.03 -7.62 -0.94
N GLY A 383 -7.17 -7.62 -0.26
CA GLY A 383 -8.48 -7.45 -0.90
C GLY A 383 -8.57 -6.15 -1.69
N VAL A 384 -8.07 -5.06 -1.11
CA VAL A 384 -8.05 -3.74 -1.76
C VAL A 384 -7.07 -3.71 -2.93
N SER A 385 -5.83 -4.17 -2.80
CA SER A 385 -4.88 -4.19 -3.92
C SER A 385 -5.36 -5.06 -5.09
N ALA A 386 -5.93 -6.24 -4.83
CA ALA A 386 -6.49 -7.11 -5.87
C ALA A 386 -7.67 -6.46 -6.60
N LEU A 387 -8.56 -5.79 -5.85
CA LEU A 387 -9.66 -5.01 -6.42
C LEU A 387 -9.16 -3.90 -7.36
N ARG A 388 -7.98 -3.31 -7.10
CA ARG A 388 -7.43 -2.22 -7.91
C ARG A 388 -7.02 -2.77 -9.25
N LEU A 389 -6.28 -3.86 -9.26
CA LEU A 389 -5.86 -4.53 -10.50
C LEU A 389 -7.04 -5.04 -11.35
N LEU A 390 -8.15 -5.43 -10.71
CA LEU A 390 -9.35 -5.83 -11.44
C LEU A 390 -9.86 -4.75 -12.40
N THR A 391 -9.74 -3.45 -12.05
CA THR A 391 -10.16 -2.30 -12.87
C THR A 391 -9.64 -2.37 -14.31
N ALA A 392 -8.43 -2.92 -14.48
CA ALA A 392 -7.74 -3.00 -15.76
C ALA A 392 -7.80 -4.39 -16.41
N ALA A 393 -7.87 -5.46 -15.62
CA ALA A 393 -7.71 -6.83 -16.11
C ALA A 393 -9.03 -7.58 -16.36
N ASP A 394 -10.13 -7.20 -15.69
CA ASP A 394 -11.39 -7.96 -15.58
C ASP A 394 -11.18 -9.48 -15.54
N ASP A 395 -10.29 -9.91 -14.64
CA ASP A 395 -9.86 -11.30 -14.51
C ASP A 395 -10.66 -12.06 -13.44
N ARG A 396 -10.89 -13.36 -13.69
CA ARG A 396 -11.70 -14.21 -12.80
C ARG A 396 -10.95 -14.58 -11.52
N ASP A 397 -9.64 -14.81 -11.60
CA ASP A 397 -8.85 -15.33 -10.48
C ASP A 397 -8.45 -14.20 -9.54
N LEU A 398 -8.13 -13.02 -10.08
CA LEU A 398 -8.05 -11.77 -9.31
C LEU A 398 -9.34 -11.48 -8.55
N ARG A 399 -10.50 -11.74 -9.17
CA ARG A 399 -11.81 -11.55 -8.54
C ARG A 399 -12.03 -12.54 -7.41
N ALA A 400 -11.71 -13.81 -7.63
CA ALA A 400 -11.80 -14.82 -6.59
C ALA A 400 -10.86 -14.51 -5.41
N GLY A 401 -9.63 -14.08 -5.69
CA GLY A 401 -8.63 -13.68 -4.70
C GLY A 401 -9.08 -12.48 -3.86
N ALA A 402 -9.63 -11.44 -4.50
CA ALA A 402 -10.18 -10.28 -3.79
C ALA A 402 -11.35 -10.67 -2.88
N VAL A 403 -12.27 -11.51 -3.36
CA VAL A 403 -13.40 -12.01 -2.56
C VAL A 403 -12.94 -12.83 -1.35
N ALA A 404 -11.99 -13.75 -1.54
CA ALA A 404 -11.45 -14.56 -0.45
C ALA A 404 -10.76 -13.69 0.61
N ALA A 405 -9.90 -12.76 0.19
CA ALA A 405 -9.18 -11.88 1.10
C ALA A 405 -10.12 -10.97 1.91
N LEU A 406 -11.11 -10.34 1.27
CA LEU A 406 -12.06 -9.47 1.97
C LEU A 406 -13.00 -10.25 2.91
N THR A 407 -13.33 -11.50 2.58
CA THR A 407 -14.12 -12.38 3.45
C THR A 407 -13.34 -12.74 4.71
N GLU A 408 -12.07 -13.08 4.57
CA GLU A 408 -11.20 -13.37 5.70
C GLU A 408 -10.94 -12.11 6.56
N ALA A 409 -10.74 -10.96 5.91
CA ALA A 409 -10.62 -9.68 6.58
C ALA A 409 -11.84 -9.35 7.44
N ALA A 410 -13.05 -9.52 6.89
CA ALA A 410 -14.29 -9.26 7.63
C ALA A 410 -14.43 -10.15 8.87
N SER A 411 -14.12 -11.44 8.73
CA SER A 411 -14.14 -12.40 9.83
C SER A 411 -13.12 -12.03 10.92
N CYS A 412 -11.89 -11.68 10.53
CA CYS A 412 -10.86 -11.23 11.46
C CYS A 412 -11.26 -9.91 12.17
N TRP A 413 -11.85 -8.94 11.45
CA TRP A 413 -12.33 -7.70 12.05
C TRP A 413 -13.48 -7.91 13.03
N ASP A 414 -14.40 -8.83 12.75
CA ASP A 414 -15.45 -9.23 13.69
C ASP A 414 -14.85 -9.86 14.95
N ALA A 415 -13.89 -10.78 14.80
CA ALA A 415 -13.19 -11.41 15.91
C ALA A 415 -12.38 -10.40 16.75
N ALA A 416 -11.85 -9.36 16.12
CA ALA A 416 -11.18 -8.24 16.77
C ALA A 416 -12.16 -7.21 17.40
N GLY A 417 -13.48 -7.42 17.28
CA GLY A 417 -14.51 -6.50 17.81
C GLY A 417 -14.70 -5.20 17.02
N ARG A 418 -14.06 -5.07 15.86
CA ARG A 418 -14.03 -3.90 14.98
C ARG A 418 -15.14 -3.97 13.92
N LYS A 419 -16.40 -3.93 14.37
CA LYS A 419 -17.58 -4.14 13.52
C LYS A 419 -17.69 -3.18 12.32
N ARG A 420 -17.21 -1.94 12.44
CA ARG A 420 -17.25 -0.94 11.35
C ARG A 420 -16.27 -1.31 10.23
N ASP A 421 -15.06 -1.75 10.57
CA ASP A 421 -14.06 -2.20 9.60
C ASP A 421 -14.48 -3.52 8.93
N ALA A 422 -15.13 -4.42 9.69
CA ALA A 422 -15.74 -5.63 9.13
C ALA A 422 -16.85 -5.28 8.11
N GLU A 423 -17.72 -4.32 8.44
CA GLU A 423 -18.78 -3.88 7.52
C GLU A 423 -18.23 -3.16 6.29
N ALA A 424 -17.12 -2.43 6.42
CA ALA A 424 -16.41 -1.84 5.29
C ALA A 424 -15.91 -2.93 4.31
N CYS A 425 -15.31 -4.00 4.83
CA CYS A 425 -14.91 -5.17 4.02
C CYS A 425 -16.12 -5.82 3.32
N ARG A 426 -17.26 -5.95 4.01
CA ARG A 426 -18.51 -6.42 3.39
C ARG A 426 -19.09 -5.45 2.37
N GLY A 427 -18.89 -4.14 2.55
CA GLY A 427 -19.19 -3.10 1.57
C GLY A 427 -18.44 -3.33 0.27
N LEU A 428 -17.12 -3.58 0.35
CA LEU A 428 -16.29 -3.91 -0.80
C LEU A 428 -16.73 -5.21 -1.50
N LEU A 429 -17.09 -6.24 -0.74
CA LEU A 429 -17.64 -7.48 -1.29
C LEU A 429 -18.95 -7.25 -2.06
N ARG A 430 -19.81 -6.34 -1.60
CA ARG A 430 -21.03 -5.94 -2.32
C ARG A 430 -20.72 -5.23 -3.63
N LYS A 431 -19.75 -4.29 -3.63
CA LYS A 431 -19.27 -3.60 -4.85
C LYS A 431 -18.70 -4.57 -5.88
N LEU A 432 -17.98 -5.59 -5.42
CA LEU A 432 -17.51 -6.70 -6.25
C LEU A 432 -18.66 -7.44 -6.94
N GLY A 433 -19.73 -7.73 -6.19
CA GLY A 433 -20.91 -8.42 -6.70
C GLY A 433 -21.77 -7.58 -7.66
N SER A 434 -21.81 -6.25 -7.49
CA SER A 434 -22.54 -5.32 -8.36
C SER A 434 -21.80 -4.97 -9.65
N GLY A 435 -20.48 -5.14 -9.69
CA GLY A 435 -19.64 -4.74 -10.83
C GLY A 435 -19.20 -3.27 -10.80
N GLU A 436 -19.49 -2.56 -9.71
CA GLU A 436 -19.15 -1.14 -9.49
C GLU A 436 -17.67 -0.91 -9.20
N TRP A 437 -16.87 -1.98 -9.09
CA TRP A 437 -15.41 -1.89 -8.89
C TRP A 437 -14.66 -1.19 -10.03
N LYS A 438 -15.30 -0.96 -11.18
CA LYS A 438 -14.71 -0.26 -12.34
C LYS A 438 -14.52 1.25 -12.11
N ASP A 439 -15.17 1.81 -11.10
CA ASP A 439 -15.15 3.26 -10.79
C ASP A 439 -14.05 3.64 -9.77
N TRP A 440 -13.09 2.74 -9.52
CA TRP A 440 -11.97 3.02 -8.62
C TRP A 440 -10.93 3.95 -9.24
N VAL A 441 -10.24 4.72 -8.38
CA VAL A 441 -9.16 5.63 -8.80
C VAL A 441 -8.18 4.89 -9.68
N GLY A 442 -7.81 5.53 -10.81
CA GLY A 442 -6.91 4.99 -11.81
C GLY A 442 -5.66 4.34 -11.21
N LEU A 443 -5.19 3.30 -11.88
CA LEU A 443 -3.97 2.61 -11.49
C LEU A 443 -2.78 3.57 -11.54
N THR A 444 -1.91 3.45 -10.54
CA THR A 444 -0.59 4.09 -10.54
C THR A 444 0.24 3.54 -11.71
N VAL A 445 1.27 4.27 -12.15
CA VAL A 445 2.14 3.80 -13.24
C VAL A 445 2.82 2.49 -12.89
N ALA A 446 3.18 2.30 -11.61
CA ALA A 446 3.75 1.04 -11.14
C ALA A 446 2.74 -0.12 -11.24
N GLU A 447 1.46 0.10 -10.93
CA GLU A 447 0.41 -0.91 -11.10
C GLU A 447 0.12 -1.18 -12.60
N GLN A 448 0.17 -0.16 -13.46
CA GLN A 448 0.03 -0.34 -14.91
C GLN A 448 1.20 -1.10 -15.52
N TRP A 449 2.42 -0.79 -15.09
CA TRP A 449 3.63 -1.46 -15.51
C TRP A 449 3.61 -2.93 -15.16
N LEU A 450 3.17 -3.19 -13.94
CA LEU A 450 2.90 -4.51 -13.47
C LEU A 450 2.00 -5.20 -14.50
N LEU A 451 0.86 -4.66 -14.91
CA LEU A 451 0.01 -5.31 -15.94
C LEU A 451 0.59 -5.39 -17.38
N HIS A 452 1.80 -4.92 -17.67
CA HIS A 452 2.38 -4.92 -19.01
C HIS A 452 2.83 -6.34 -19.45
N PRO A 453 2.59 -6.77 -20.72
CA PRO A 453 2.86 -8.15 -21.19
C PRO A 453 4.31 -8.64 -21.13
N ARG A 454 5.26 -7.82 -20.69
CA ARG A 454 6.69 -8.13 -20.65
C ARG A 454 7.38 -7.82 -19.31
N SER A 455 6.64 -7.31 -18.31
CA SER A 455 7.19 -7.07 -16.97
C SER A 455 7.48 -8.36 -16.22
#